data_AF-A0A7C4ZC75-F1
#
_entry.id   AF-A0A7C4ZC75-F1
#
_cell.length_a   1.000
_cell.length_b   1.000
_cell.length_c   1.000
_cell.angle_alpha   90.00
_cell.angle_beta   90.00
_cell.angle_gamma   90.00
#
_symmetry.space_group_name_H-M   'P 1'
#
loop_
_entity.id
_entity.type
_entity.pdbx_description
1 polymer ?
#
loop_
_entity_poly.entity_id
_entity_poly.type
_entity_poly.pdbx_seq_one_letter_code
_entity_poly.pdbx_strand_id
1 'polypeptide(L)'
;MLILRANGVETFESCEGGPGHSFPEPTVRFHGGTWAGYRAFAVAMEHGLPVLHLRYCFTAVNGHLEAPCWEMTFGPSVRDLG
;
A
#
# COMPACT_ATOMS: atom_id res chain seq x y z
N MET A 1 -7.18 -1.06 -5.51
CA MET A 1 -6.91 -2.27 -4.68
C MET A 1 -7.12 -3.60 -5.40
N LEU A 2 -8.14 -3.72 -6.26
CA LEU A 2 -8.41 -4.93 -7.03
C LEU A 2 -7.22 -5.38 -7.89
N ILE A 3 -6.49 -4.42 -8.49
CA ILE A 3 -5.33 -4.66 -9.36
C ILE A 3 -4.21 -5.43 -8.63
N LEU A 4 -3.86 -5.06 -7.39
CA LEU A 4 -2.80 -5.72 -6.62
C LEU A 4 -3.19 -7.16 -6.27
N ARG A 5 -4.42 -7.36 -5.79
CA ARG A 5 -4.94 -8.70 -5.45
C ARG A 5 -5.02 -9.60 -6.68
N ALA A 6 -5.48 -9.06 -7.82
CA ALA A 6 -5.54 -9.79 -9.09
C ALA A 6 -4.16 -10.24 -9.58
N ASN A 7 -3.09 -9.57 -9.15
CA ASN A 7 -1.71 -9.92 -9.45
C ASN A 7 -0.99 -10.65 -8.29
N GLY A 8 -1.75 -11.23 -7.35
CA GLY A 8 -1.21 -12.10 -6.29
C GLY A 8 -0.60 -11.35 -5.09
N VAL A 9 -0.87 -10.06 -4.93
CA VAL A 9 -0.50 -9.30 -3.73
C VAL A 9 -1.69 -9.25 -2.78
N GLU A 10 -1.69 -10.12 -1.77
CA GLU A 10 -2.72 -10.11 -0.72
C GLU A 10 -2.56 -8.89 0.18
N THR A 11 -3.59 -8.06 0.23
CA THR A 11 -3.63 -6.84 1.03
C THR A 11 -4.58 -7.01 2.21
N PHE A 12 -4.21 -6.50 3.39
CA PHE A 12 -5.04 -6.59 4.60
C PHE A 12 -5.66 -5.26 5.02
N GLU A 13 -5.10 -4.13 4.56
CA GLU A 13 -5.65 -2.79 4.85
C GLU A 13 -5.64 -1.94 3.58
N SER A 14 -6.77 -1.26 3.35
CA SER A 14 -6.95 -0.27 2.29
C SER A 14 -7.58 0.97 2.88
N CYS A 15 -6.95 2.12 2.69
CA CYS A 15 -7.55 3.41 2.95
C CYS A 15 -7.66 4.18 1.64
N GLU A 16 -8.85 4.70 1.35
CA GLU A 16 -9.10 5.51 0.14
C GLU A 16 -8.51 6.93 0.25
N GLY A 17 -8.16 7.37 1.47
CA GLY A 17 -7.65 8.71 1.77
C GLY A 17 -8.69 9.82 1.63
N GLY A 18 -8.37 11.03 2.10
CA GLY A 18 -9.21 12.23 1.99
C GLY A 18 -9.79 12.75 3.32
N PRO A 19 -10.62 13.81 3.30
CA PRO A 19 -11.12 14.44 4.51
C PRO A 19 -11.87 13.45 5.41
N GLY A 20 -11.39 13.24 6.63
CA GLY A 20 -11.97 12.29 7.59
C GLY A 20 -11.32 10.89 7.62
N HIS A 21 -10.30 10.63 6.80
CA HIS A 21 -9.54 9.37 6.82
C HIS A 21 -8.25 9.47 7.63
N SER A 22 -7.76 8.34 8.15
CA SER A 22 -6.49 8.27 8.90
C SER A 22 -5.24 8.67 8.09
N PHE A 23 -5.33 8.66 6.76
CA PHE A 23 -4.25 9.06 5.86
C PHE A 23 -4.74 10.11 4.85
N PRO A 24 -3.95 11.16 4.57
CA PRO A 24 -4.29 12.13 3.53
C PRO A 24 -4.27 11.49 2.13
N GLU A 25 -3.36 10.53 1.91
CA GLU A 25 -3.20 9.81 0.65
C GLU A 25 -3.85 8.40 0.67
N PRO A 26 -4.41 7.94 -0.47
CA PRO A 26 -4.79 6.54 -0.64
C PRO A 26 -3.62 5.60 -0.31
N THR A 27 -3.86 4.62 0.54
CA THR A 27 -2.81 3.79 1.15
C THR A 27 -3.23 2.32 1.16
N VAL A 28 -2.29 1.43 0.86
CA VAL A 28 -2.47 -0.01 0.95
C VAL A 28 -1.37 -0.63 1.80
N ARG A 29 -1.74 -1.61 2.64
CA ARG A 29 -0.79 -2.41 3.41
C ARG A 29 -0.92 -3.90 3.12
N PHE A 30 0.22 -4.57 3.08
CA PHE A 30 0.32 -5.99 2.75
C PHE A 30 1.54 -6.63 3.43
N HIS A 31 1.49 -7.94 3.63
CA HIS A 31 2.62 -8.70 4.17
C HIS A 31 3.51 -9.26 3.05
N GLY A 32 4.72 -9.63 3.43
CA GLY A 32 5.64 -10.34 2.54
C GLY A 32 7.09 -10.00 2.82
N GLY A 33 8.00 -10.84 2.32
CA GLY A 33 9.44 -10.60 2.40
C GLY A 33 9.89 -9.44 1.50
N THR A 34 11.21 -9.24 1.42
CA THR A 34 11.84 -8.13 0.68
C THR A 34 11.29 -7.94 -0.73
N TRP A 35 11.10 -9.03 -1.48
CA TRP A 35 10.64 -8.98 -2.88
C TRP A 35 9.14 -8.72 -3.05
N ALA A 36 8.33 -8.83 -2.00
CA ALA A 36 6.90 -8.56 -2.10
C ALA A 36 6.64 -7.08 -2.42
N GLY A 37 7.38 -6.17 -1.77
CA GLY A 37 7.29 -4.73 -2.04
C GLY A 37 7.60 -4.40 -3.50
N TYR A 38 8.71 -4.91 -4.02
CA TYR A 38 9.11 -4.68 -5.42
C TYR A 38 8.10 -5.24 -6.42
N ARG A 39 7.54 -6.42 -6.17
CA ARG A 39 6.49 -7.00 -7.04
C ARG A 39 5.23 -6.14 -7.04
N ALA A 40 4.77 -5.71 -5.86
CA ALA A 40 3.60 -4.84 -5.75
C ALA A 40 3.83 -3.48 -6.43
N PHE A 41 5.04 -2.93 -6.31
CA PHE A 41 5.43 -1.69 -6.98
C PHE A 41 5.44 -1.85 -8.50
N ALA A 42 6.05 -2.92 -9.03
CA ALA A 42 6.07 -3.18 -10.46
C ALA A 42 4.65 -3.27 -11.04
N VAL A 43 3.77 -4.07 -10.41
CA VAL A 43 2.36 -4.15 -10.80
C VAL A 43 1.69 -2.78 -10.78
N ALA A 44 1.89 -1.99 -9.72
CA ALA A 44 1.28 -0.66 -9.64
C ALA A 44 1.74 0.26 -10.79
N MET A 45 3.04 0.27 -11.09
CA MET A 45 3.62 1.07 -12.17
C MET A 45 3.16 0.61 -13.55
N GLU A 46 3.11 -0.69 -13.81
CA GLU A 46 2.63 -1.29 -15.08
C GLU A 46 1.17 -0.95 -15.36
N HIS A 47 0.37 -0.74 -14.31
CA HIS A 47 -1.02 -0.32 -14.41
C HIS A 47 -1.23 1.20 -14.29
N GLY A 48 -0.16 2.00 -14.33
CA GLY A 48 -0.25 3.47 -14.33
C GLY A 48 -0.71 4.08 -12.99
N LEU A 49 -0.62 3.33 -11.88
CA LEU A 49 -0.98 3.87 -10.57
C LEU A 49 0.07 4.88 -10.11
N PRO A 50 -0.33 6.04 -9.58
CA PRO A 50 0.59 7.11 -9.18
C PRO A 50 1.24 6.80 -7.83
N VAL A 51 2.16 5.83 -7.76
CA VAL A 51 2.84 5.49 -6.50
C VAL A 51 3.72 6.66 -6.03
N LEU A 52 3.51 7.12 -4.80
CA LEU A 52 4.31 8.17 -4.18
C LEU A 52 5.41 7.58 -3.28
N HIS A 53 5.05 6.58 -2.47
CA HIS A 53 5.97 5.96 -1.53
C HIS A 53 5.73 4.46 -1.44
N LEU A 54 6.82 3.71 -1.28
CA LEU A 54 6.82 2.32 -0.84
C LEU A 54 7.72 2.23 0.40
N ARG A 55 7.18 1.69 1.50
CA ARG A 55 7.89 1.60 2.79
C ARG A 55 7.76 0.20 3.37
N TYR A 56 8.81 -0.27 4.04
CA TYR A 56 8.76 -1.45 4.88
C TYR A 56 8.78 -1.00 6.34
N CYS A 57 7.63 -1.10 7.00
CA CYS A 57 7.38 -0.44 8.29
C CYS A 57 7.18 -1.48 9.40
N PHE A 58 7.69 -1.15 10.59
CA PHE A 58 7.31 -1.80 11.84
C PHE A 58 6.29 -0.92 12.56
N THR A 59 5.23 -1.52 13.10
CA THR A 59 4.32 -0.81 13.99
C THR A 59 4.81 -0.99 15.43
N ALA A 60 4.95 0.11 16.17
CA ALA A 60 5.22 0.06 17.60
C ALA A 60 3.91 0.03 18.39
N VAL A 61 3.66 -1.03 19.14
CA VAL A 61 2.47 -1.21 19.98
C VAL A 61 2.91 -1.52 21.41
N ASN A 62 2.54 -0.66 22.36
CA ASN A 62 2.91 -0.79 23.78
C ASN A 62 4.41 -0.99 24.01
N GLY A 63 5.26 -0.28 23.25
CA GLY A 63 6.72 -0.39 23.35
C GLY A 63 7.34 -1.61 22.64
N HIS A 64 6.54 -2.47 22.01
CA HIS A 64 7.01 -3.61 21.22
C HIS A 64 6.82 -3.38 19.74
N LEU A 65 7.73 -3.93 18.92
CA LEU A 65 7.56 -3.94 17.47
C LEU A 65 6.72 -5.16 17.07
N GLU A 66 5.66 -4.91 16.30
CA GLU A 66 4.92 -5.97 15.61
C GLU A 66 5.65 -6.45 14.35
N ALA A 67 5.15 -7.53 13.76
CA ALA A 67 5.66 -8.01 12.48
C ALA A 67 5.57 -6.89 11.42
N PRO A 68 6.64 -6.69 10.62
CA PRO A 68 6.65 -5.62 9.64
C PRO A 68 5.68 -5.90 8.49
N CYS A 69 5.23 -4.82 7.86
CA CYS A 69 4.44 -4.87 6.64
C CYS A 69 4.96 -3.87 5.61
N TRP A 70 4.59 -4.09 4.35
CA TRP A 70 4.72 -3.09 3.32
C TRP A 70 3.56 -2.11 3.39
N GLU A 71 3.88 -0.84 3.20
CA GLU A 71 2.94 0.26 3.01
C GLU A 71 3.25 0.91 1.66
N MET A 72 2.23 1.10 0.83
CA MET A 72 2.34 1.81 -0.43
C MET A 72 1.27 2.89 -0.51
N THR A 73 1.69 4.12 -0.78
CA THR A 73 0.79 5.28 -0.89
C THR A 73 0.72 5.77 -2.33
N PHE A 74 -0.43 6.32 -2.70
CA PHE A 74 -0.73 6.76 -4.06
C PHE A 74 -1.12 8.23 -4.10
N GLY A 75 -0.89 8.87 -5.24
CA GLY A 75 -1.38 10.20 -5.53
C GLY A 75 -2.90 10.26 -5.67
N PRO A 76 -3.49 11.47 -5.56
CA PRO A 76 -4.94 11.67 -5.57
C PRO A 76 -5.62 11.23 -6.89
N SER A 77 -4.89 11.19 -8.00
CA SER A 77 -5.41 10.73 -9.30
C SER A 77 -5.69 9.22 -9.37
N VAL A 78 -5.37 8.44 -8.33
CA VAL A 78 -5.75 7.02 -8.25
C VAL A 78 -7.28 6.83 -8.26
N ARG A 79 -8.04 7.88 -7.90
CA ARG A 79 -9.51 7.90 -7.94
C ARG A 79 -10.07 7.88 -9.36
N ASP A 80 -9.29 8.30 -10.35
CA ASP A 80 -9.73 8.39 -11.74
C ASP A 80 -9.47 7.09 -12.53
N LEU A 81 -8.89 6.07 -11.88
CA LEU A 81 -8.49 4.79 -12.48
C LEU A 81 -9.26 3.58 -11.89
N GLY A 82 -10.28 3.84 -11.05
CA GLY A 82 -11.07 2.83 -10.33
C GLY A 82 -12.44 2.56 -10.95
#